data_AF-A0A2N3LN88-F1
#
_entry.id   AF-A0A2N3LN88-F1
#
_cell.length_a   1.000
_cell.length_b   1.000
_cell.length_c   1.000
_cell.angle_alpha   90.00
_cell.angle_beta   90.00
_cell.angle_gamma   90.00
#
_symmetry.space_group_name_H-M   'P 1'
#
loop_
_entity.id
_entity.type
_entity.pdbx_description
1 polymer ?
#
loop_
_entity_poly.entity_id
_entity_poly.type
_entity_poly.pdbx_seq_one_letter_code
_entity_poly.pdbx_strand_id
1 'polypeptide(L)'
;MKMKSKNYSFKEMNLFERVIAVSAITLLIIVCVSIIIGSIFFGIAGFLKLFGVRYESFSSLLLFVLLYFIIGFILDLIAMVFIRVATQNITGKTKLFLTRMIIDCTFSWVAFHVADEIISGISIQLTTEIIAVLFFHLVGMAFEEKEKKEQGE
;
A
#
# COMPACT_ATOMS: atom_id res chain seq x y z
N MET A 1 -38.36 3.25 36.06
CA MET A 1 -37.01 3.64 36.52
C MET A 1 -36.30 4.32 35.34
N LYS A 2 -36.16 5.66 35.35
CA LYS A 2 -35.54 6.42 34.25
C LYS A 2 -34.02 6.42 34.41
N MET A 3 -33.30 5.79 33.49
CA MET A 3 -31.84 5.82 33.45
C MET A 3 -31.38 7.22 32.99
N LYS A 4 -30.82 8.01 33.90
CA LYS A 4 -30.30 9.36 33.62
C LYS A 4 -28.93 9.19 32.96
N SER A 5 -28.80 9.45 31.66
CA SER A 5 -27.49 9.48 31.01
C SER A 5 -26.72 10.70 31.53
N LYS A 6 -25.64 10.45 32.27
CA LYS A 6 -24.67 11.50 32.61
C LYS A 6 -23.78 11.72 31.39
N ASN A 7 -23.96 12.83 30.70
CA ASN A 7 -23.02 13.30 29.68
C ASN A 7 -21.81 13.89 30.40
N TYR A 8 -20.74 13.11 30.54
CA TYR A 8 -19.47 13.59 31.07
C TYR A 8 -18.79 14.46 30.00
N SER A 9 -18.65 15.75 30.29
CA SER A 9 -17.95 16.69 29.42
C SER A 9 -16.44 16.55 29.60
N PHE A 10 -15.68 16.52 28.50
CA PHE A 10 -14.20 16.45 28.50
C PHE A 10 -13.54 17.57 29.32
N LYS A 11 -14.26 18.68 29.54
CA LYS A 11 -13.82 19.84 30.31
C LYS A 11 -13.93 19.63 31.83
N GLU A 12 -14.73 18.69 32.28
CA GLU A 12 -14.96 18.39 33.71
C GLU A 12 -14.06 17.27 34.24
N MET A 13 -13.27 16.64 33.37
CA MET A 13 -12.35 15.55 33.72
C MET A 13 -11.10 16.10 34.43
N ASN A 14 -10.62 15.36 35.43
CA ASN A 14 -9.34 15.68 36.08
C ASN A 14 -8.19 15.49 35.06
N LEU A 15 -7.07 16.21 35.23
CA LEU A 15 -5.93 16.16 34.30
C LEU A 15 -5.45 14.73 34.04
N PHE A 16 -5.47 13.88 35.07
CA PHE A 16 -5.10 12.47 34.97
C PHE A 16 -6.03 11.68 34.04
N GLU A 17 -7.35 11.82 34.21
CA GLU A 17 -8.35 11.15 33.37
C GLU A 17 -8.26 11.60 31.91
N ARG A 18 -7.99 12.90 31.71
CA ARG A 18 -7.80 13.47 30.38
C ARG A 18 -6.55 12.94 29.69
N VAL A 19 -5.44 12.80 30.41
CA VAL A 19 -4.19 12.20 29.88
C VAL A 19 -4.40 10.73 29.52
N ILE A 20 -5.06 9.96 30.39
CA ILE A 20 -5.39 8.56 30.10
C ILE A 20 -6.25 8.46 28.84
N ALA A 21 -7.33 9.25 28.74
CA ALA A 21 -8.22 9.23 27.59
C ALA A 21 -7.47 9.55 26.28
N VAL A 22 -6.65 10.61 26.27
CA VAL A 22 -5.84 10.97 25.10
C VAL A 22 -4.85 9.87 24.77
N SER A 23 -4.12 9.35 25.75
CA SER A 23 -3.14 8.27 25.54
C SER A 23 -3.78 7.00 24.98
N ALA A 24 -4.99 6.63 25.44
CA ALA A 24 -5.71 5.46 24.98
C ALA A 24 -6.14 5.62 23.52
N ILE A 25 -6.64 6.81 23.15
CA ILE A 25 -7.01 7.13 21.76
C ILE A 25 -5.75 7.13 20.87
N THR A 26 -4.66 7.77 21.29
CA THR A 26 -3.41 7.78 20.54
C THR A 26 -2.86 6.36 20.35
N LEU A 27 -2.86 5.54 21.40
CA LEU A 27 -2.41 4.16 21.33
C LEU A 27 -3.28 3.33 20.37
N LEU A 28 -4.60 3.52 20.40
CA LEU A 28 -5.51 2.86 19.46
C LEU A 28 -5.17 3.21 18.01
N ILE A 29 -4.92 4.49 17.71
CA ILE A 29 -4.53 4.94 16.36
C ILE A 29 -3.21 4.28 15.94
N ILE A 30 -2.21 4.25 16.83
CA ILE A 30 -0.93 3.61 16.55
C ILE A 30 -1.12 2.14 16.23
N VAL A 31 -1.91 1.41 17.03
CA VAL A 31 -2.19 -0.02 16.80
C VAL A 31 -2.86 -0.23 15.44
N CYS A 32 -3.88 0.56 15.09
CA CYS A 32 -4.54 0.47 13.78
C CYS A 32 -3.55 0.70 12.63
N VAL A 33 -2.73 1.74 12.72
CA VAL A 33 -1.71 2.04 11.69
C VAL A 33 -0.66 0.93 11.61
N SER A 34 -0.20 0.41 12.75
CA SER A 34 0.76 -0.70 12.79
C SER A 34 0.20 -1.99 12.19
N ILE A 35 -1.09 -2.28 12.38
CA ILE A 35 -1.72 -3.44 11.75
C ILE A 35 -1.72 -3.26 10.22
N ILE A 36 -2.10 -2.10 9.71
CA ILE A 36 -2.13 -1.84 8.25
C ILE A 36 -0.72 -1.98 7.66
N ILE A 37 0.26 -1.28 8.22
CA ILE A 37 1.65 -1.33 7.75
C ILE A 37 2.22 -2.74 7.89
N GLY A 38 1.95 -3.41 9.02
CA GLY A 38 2.37 -4.77 9.30
C GLY A 38 1.80 -5.78 8.31
N SER A 39 0.52 -5.64 7.92
CA SER A 39 -0.12 -6.50 6.92
C SER A 39 0.49 -6.30 5.53
N ILE A 40 0.77 -5.06 5.12
CA ILE A 40 1.43 -4.77 3.84
C ILE A 40 2.84 -5.38 3.83
N PHE A 41 3.62 -5.11 4.87
CA PHE A 41 4.97 -5.65 5.02
C PHE A 41 4.96 -7.19 5.02
N PHE A 42 4.03 -7.80 5.77
CA PHE A 42 3.87 -9.25 5.82
C PHE A 42 3.46 -9.83 4.45
N GLY A 43 2.60 -9.15 3.71
CA GLY A 43 2.22 -9.54 2.35
C GLY A 43 3.43 -9.58 1.40
N ILE A 44 4.26 -8.53 1.41
CA ILE A 44 5.46 -8.46 0.58
C ILE A 44 6.50 -9.49 1.04
N ALA A 45 6.78 -9.57 2.34
CA ALA A 45 7.71 -10.55 2.92
C ALA A 45 7.30 -12.00 2.62
N GLY A 46 6.01 -12.30 2.78
CA GLY A 46 5.43 -13.61 2.49
C GLY A 46 5.53 -13.94 1.01
N PHE A 47 5.19 -13.00 0.13
CA PHE A 47 5.35 -13.15 -1.32
C PHE A 47 6.81 -13.47 -1.68
N LEU A 48 7.76 -12.63 -1.27
CA LEU A 48 9.18 -12.83 -1.59
C LEU A 48 9.69 -14.20 -1.10
N LYS A 49 9.30 -14.61 0.10
CA LYS A 49 9.67 -15.91 0.66
C LYS A 49 9.06 -17.09 -0.13
N LEU A 50 7.80 -16.98 -0.58
CA LEU A 50 7.15 -18.00 -1.41
C LEU A 50 7.86 -18.19 -2.76
N PHE A 51 8.37 -17.11 -3.34
CA PHE A 51 9.13 -17.13 -4.59
C PHE A 51 10.63 -17.40 -4.40
N GLY A 52 11.05 -17.81 -3.21
CA GLY A 52 12.43 -18.24 -2.93
C GLY A 52 13.45 -17.10 -2.88
N VAL A 53 13.01 -15.84 -2.76
CA VAL A 53 13.91 -14.70 -2.66
C VAL A 53 14.65 -14.76 -1.33
N ARG A 54 15.98 -14.64 -1.41
CA ARG A 54 16.86 -14.60 -0.24
C ARG A 54 17.14 -13.15 0.11
N TYR A 55 16.77 -12.75 1.31
CA TYR A 55 17.16 -11.50 1.92
C TYR A 55 18.05 -11.80 3.14
N GLU A 56 19.11 -11.03 3.30
CA GLU A 56 20.13 -11.28 4.34
C GLU A 56 19.64 -10.94 5.75
N SER A 57 18.76 -9.94 5.87
CA SER A 57 18.27 -9.47 7.16
C SER A 57 16.85 -8.91 7.09
N PHE A 58 16.18 -8.86 8.24
CA PHE A 58 14.89 -8.18 8.38
C PHE A 58 15.01 -6.68 8.04
N SER A 59 16.14 -6.05 8.39
CA SER A 59 16.39 -4.64 8.10
C SER A 59 16.50 -4.36 6.61
N SER A 60 17.16 -5.24 5.84
CA SER A 60 17.24 -5.12 4.38
C SER A 60 15.86 -5.17 3.75
N LEU A 61 15.00 -6.10 4.21
CA LEU A 61 13.62 -6.22 3.74
C LEU A 61 12.77 -4.99 4.09
N LEU A 62 12.89 -4.47 5.32
CA LEU A 62 12.19 -3.26 5.73
C LEU A 62 12.60 -2.06 4.86
N LEU A 63 13.90 -1.93 4.59
CA LEU A 63 14.45 -0.83 3.83
C LEU A 63 14.07 -0.93 2.35
N PHE A 64 14.03 -2.14 1.79
CA PHE A 64 13.48 -2.40 0.47
C PHE A 64 12.02 -1.96 0.35
N VAL A 65 11.14 -2.37 1.29
CA VAL A 65 9.73 -1.97 1.27
C VAL A 65 9.60 -0.45 1.34
N LEU A 66 10.37 0.21 2.23
CA LEU A 66 10.35 1.66 2.36
C LEU A 66 10.80 2.37 1.08
N LEU A 67 11.90 1.93 0.46
CA LEU A 67 12.39 2.50 -0.79
C LEU A 67 11.43 2.25 -1.95
N TYR A 68 10.88 1.04 -2.06
CA TYR A 68 9.87 0.71 -3.06
C TYR A 68 8.68 1.67 -2.96
N PHE A 69 8.20 1.99 -1.75
CA PHE A 69 7.12 2.97 -1.58
C PHE A 69 7.55 4.40 -1.97
N ILE A 70 8.76 4.84 -1.62
CA ILE A 70 9.25 6.18 -1.97
C ILE A 70 9.41 6.32 -3.48
N ILE A 71 10.10 5.38 -4.12
CA ILE A 71 10.34 5.36 -5.57
C ILE A 71 9.01 5.18 -6.31
N GLY A 72 8.19 4.23 -5.86
CA GLY A 72 6.86 3.96 -6.40
C GLY A 72 5.99 5.21 -6.38
N PHE A 73 5.94 5.94 -5.26
CA PHE A 73 5.19 7.19 -5.18
C PHE A 73 5.64 8.23 -6.22
N ILE A 74 6.96 8.39 -6.41
CA ILE A 74 7.50 9.33 -7.42
C ILE A 74 7.14 8.85 -8.83
N LEU A 75 7.31 7.56 -9.12
CA LEU A 75 7.04 6.98 -10.43
C LEU A 75 5.55 6.95 -10.76
N ASP A 76 4.67 6.78 -9.78
CA ASP A 76 3.21 6.84 -9.95
C ASP A 76 2.75 8.23 -10.39
N LEU A 77 3.35 9.29 -9.81
CA LEU A 77 3.09 10.67 -10.25
C LEU A 77 3.47 10.87 -11.72
N ILE A 78 4.60 10.29 -12.15
CA ILE A 78 5.05 10.32 -13.54
C ILE A 78 4.12 9.47 -14.43
N ALA A 79 3.78 8.26 -13.99
CA ALA A 79 2.90 7.34 -14.69
C ALA A 79 1.55 8.00 -15.01
N MET A 80 0.97 8.74 -14.07
CA MET A 80 -0.27 9.49 -14.30
C MET A 80 -0.19 10.45 -15.49
N VAL A 81 0.94 11.13 -15.69
CA VAL A 81 1.16 12.01 -16.84
C VAL A 81 1.23 11.20 -18.13
N PHE A 82 2.01 10.11 -18.13
CA PHE A 82 2.14 9.22 -19.29
C PHE A 82 0.81 8.59 -19.68
N ILE A 83 0.01 8.13 -18.71
CA ILE A 83 -1.33 7.57 -18.96
C ILE A 83 -2.21 8.62 -19.61
N ARG A 84 -2.25 9.85 -19.09
CA ARG A 84 -3.09 10.91 -19.66
C ARG A 84 -2.71 11.21 -21.11
N VAL A 85 -1.42 11.27 -21.41
CA VAL A 85 -0.91 11.49 -22.78
C VAL A 85 -1.17 10.28 -23.67
N ALA A 86 -0.98 9.06 -23.19
CA ALA A 86 -1.15 7.85 -23.99
C ALA A 86 -2.63 7.56 -24.30
N THR A 87 -3.54 7.94 -23.41
CA THR A 87 -4.98 7.65 -23.53
C THR A 87 -5.77 8.75 -24.26
N GLN A 88 -5.19 9.92 -24.50
CA GLN A 88 -5.89 11.08 -25.09
C GLN A 88 -6.57 10.78 -26.45
N ASN A 89 -6.00 9.89 -27.25
CA ASN A 89 -6.49 9.53 -28.58
C ASN A 89 -7.14 8.14 -28.63
N ILE A 90 -7.39 7.49 -27.49
CA ILE A 90 -7.94 6.13 -27.44
C ILE A 90 -9.44 6.19 -27.11
N THR A 91 -10.28 5.77 -28.06
CA THR A 91 -11.75 5.84 -27.91
C THR A 91 -12.38 4.54 -27.37
N GLY A 92 -11.64 3.43 -27.32
CA GLY A 92 -12.16 2.13 -26.91
C GLY A 92 -11.94 1.83 -25.42
N LYS A 93 -13.01 1.50 -24.67
CA LYS A 93 -12.94 1.21 -23.21
C LYS A 93 -11.90 0.15 -22.86
N THR A 94 -11.88 -0.98 -23.57
CA THR A 94 -10.92 -2.07 -23.34
C THR A 94 -9.49 -1.65 -23.68
N LYS A 95 -9.30 -0.90 -24.77
CA LYS A 95 -7.98 -0.41 -25.17
C LYS A 95 -7.44 0.61 -24.16
N LEU A 96 -8.29 1.52 -23.69
CA LEU A 96 -7.93 2.52 -22.69
C LEU A 96 -7.54 1.85 -21.37
N PHE A 97 -8.31 0.86 -20.93
CA PHE A 97 -7.99 0.06 -19.75
C PHE A 97 -6.65 -0.67 -19.90
N LEU A 98 -6.44 -1.36 -21.02
CA LEU A 98 -5.19 -2.10 -21.28
C LEU A 98 -3.98 -1.16 -21.34
N THR A 99 -4.09 -0.02 -22.01
CA THR A 99 -3.00 0.97 -22.10
C THR A 99 -2.65 1.52 -20.72
N ARG A 100 -3.65 1.84 -19.89
CA ARG A 100 -3.42 2.27 -18.52
C ARG A 100 -2.71 1.19 -17.70
N MET A 101 -3.23 -0.04 -17.75
CA MET A 101 -2.68 -1.20 -17.04
C MET A 101 -1.21 -1.44 -17.40
N ILE A 102 -0.86 -1.41 -18.68
CA ILE A 102 0.51 -1.63 -19.16
C ILE A 102 1.46 -0.54 -18.63
N ILE A 103 1.04 0.73 -18.68
CA ILE A 103 1.86 1.84 -18.22
C ILE A 103 2.07 1.75 -16.71
N ASP A 104 0.99 1.62 -15.93
CA ASP A 104 1.04 1.49 -14.46
C ASP A 104 1.92 0.31 -14.03
N CYS A 105 1.73 -0.85 -14.67
CA CYS A 105 2.54 -2.05 -14.40
C CYS A 105 4.02 -1.83 -14.75
N THR A 106 4.33 -1.10 -15.82
CA THR A 106 5.71 -0.82 -16.23
C THR A 106 6.40 0.07 -15.21
N PHE A 107 5.76 1.17 -14.78
CA PHE A 107 6.32 2.05 -13.77
C PHE A 107 6.43 1.37 -12.40
N SER A 108 5.46 0.53 -12.03
CA SER A 108 5.53 -0.29 -10.81
C SER A 108 6.70 -1.28 -10.85
N TRP A 109 6.95 -1.91 -12.01
CA TRP A 109 8.11 -2.78 -12.20
C TRP A 109 9.42 -2.01 -12.09
N VAL A 110 9.53 -0.84 -12.72
CA VAL A 110 10.72 0.01 -12.58
C VAL A 110 10.94 0.41 -11.12
N ALA A 111 9.88 0.74 -10.37
CA ALA A 111 10.02 1.05 -8.94
C ALA A 111 10.60 -0.14 -8.15
N PHE A 112 10.11 -1.33 -8.45
CA PHE A 112 10.53 -2.57 -7.79
C PHE A 112 11.99 -2.93 -8.12
N HIS A 113 12.36 -2.86 -9.41
CA HIS A 113 13.70 -3.14 -9.93
C HIS A 113 14.75 -2.07 -9.56
N VAL A 114 14.33 -0.83 -9.30
CA VAL A 114 15.26 0.17 -8.77
C VAL A 114 15.44 -0.03 -7.27
N ALA A 115 14.38 -0.45 -6.56
CA ALA A 115 14.44 -0.64 -5.12
C ALA A 115 15.30 -1.86 -4.71
N ASP A 116 15.31 -2.95 -5.47
CA ASP A 116 16.18 -4.09 -5.17
C ASP A 116 17.65 -3.82 -5.51
N GLU A 117 17.94 -3.20 -6.66
CA GLU A 117 19.31 -2.85 -7.08
C GLU A 117 20.00 -1.86 -6.13
N ILE A 118 19.25 -0.95 -5.50
CA ILE A 118 19.83 -0.01 -4.52
C ILE A 118 20.18 -0.72 -3.21
N ILE A 119 19.50 -1.82 -2.86
CA ILE A 119 19.64 -2.47 -1.55
C ILE A 119 20.57 -3.66 -1.56
N SER A 120 21.74 -3.45 -0.97
CA SER A 120 22.65 -4.53 -0.60
C SER A 120 21.95 -5.51 0.36
N GLY A 121 21.91 -6.78 -0.02
CA GLY A 121 21.39 -7.87 0.80
C GLY A 121 19.99 -8.35 0.43
N ILE A 122 19.43 -7.88 -0.69
CA ILE A 122 18.31 -8.55 -1.38
C ILE A 122 18.74 -8.80 -2.82
N SER A 123 18.57 -10.02 -3.30
CA SER A 123 18.76 -10.34 -4.72
C SER A 123 17.48 -11.00 -5.21
N ILE A 124 16.74 -10.25 -6.02
CA ILE A 124 15.51 -10.72 -6.67
C ILE A 124 15.87 -11.06 -8.10
N GLN A 125 15.35 -12.19 -8.58
CA GLN A 125 15.47 -12.51 -10.00
C GLN A 125 14.43 -11.72 -10.78
N LEU A 126 14.79 -11.22 -11.96
CA LEU A 126 13.90 -10.49 -12.85
C LEU A 126 12.55 -11.20 -13.10
N THR A 127 12.55 -12.54 -13.20
CA THR A 127 11.32 -13.33 -13.29
C THR A 127 10.39 -13.11 -12.10
N THR A 128 10.95 -13.10 -10.88
CA THR A 128 10.19 -12.87 -9.65
C THR A 128 9.69 -11.44 -9.54
N GLU A 129 10.47 -10.45 -9.98
CA GLU A 129 10.02 -9.05 -10.04
C GLU A 129 8.77 -8.89 -10.93
N ILE A 130 8.82 -9.43 -12.15
CA ILE A 130 7.69 -9.36 -13.09
C ILE A 130 6.45 -10.05 -12.50
N ILE A 131 6.63 -11.24 -11.90
CA ILE A 131 5.51 -11.96 -11.26
C ILE A 131 4.97 -11.17 -10.08
N ALA A 132 5.82 -10.53 -9.26
CA ALA A 132 5.39 -9.71 -8.13
C ALA A 132 4.52 -8.56 -8.57
N VAL A 133 4.98 -7.80 -9.56
CA VAL A 133 4.27 -6.62 -10.05
C VAL A 133 2.92 -7.00 -10.66
N LEU A 134 2.89 -8.05 -11.48
CA LEU A 134 1.64 -8.57 -12.03
C LEU A 134 0.69 -9.06 -10.92
N PHE A 135 1.20 -9.80 -9.94
CA PHE A 135 0.42 -10.28 -8.81
C PHE A 135 -0.19 -9.13 -8.01
N PHE A 136 0.62 -8.16 -7.60
CA PHE A 136 0.13 -7.01 -6.83
C PHE A 136 -0.86 -6.16 -7.64
N HIS A 137 -0.62 -5.99 -8.93
CA HIS A 137 -1.55 -5.28 -9.81
C HIS A 137 -2.89 -6.02 -9.95
N LEU A 138 -2.87 -7.34 -10.12
CA LEU A 138 -4.09 -8.18 -10.16
C LEU A 138 -4.86 -8.13 -8.85
N VAL A 139 -4.15 -8.21 -7.72
CA VAL A 139 -4.75 -8.06 -6.39
C VAL A 139 -5.41 -6.68 -6.26
N GLY A 140 -4.73 -5.61 -6.68
CA GLY A 140 -5.29 -4.25 -6.70
C GLY A 140 -6.57 -4.16 -7.53
N MET A 141 -6.56 -4.69 -8.76
CA MET A 141 -7.74 -4.70 -9.62
C MET A 141 -8.92 -5.48 -9.03
N ALA A 142 -8.65 -6.61 -8.37
CA ALA A 142 -9.69 -7.41 -7.71
C ALA A 142 -10.36 -6.66 -6.55
N PHE A 143 -9.63 -5.80 -5.85
CA PHE A 143 -10.20 -4.92 -4.83
C PHE A 143 -11.01 -3.76 -5.43
N GLU A 144 -10.50 -3.11 -6.48
CA GLU A 144 -11.24 -2.03 -7.17
C GLU A 144 -12.58 -2.50 -7.76
N GLU A 145 -12.64 -3.74 -8.28
CA GLU A 145 -13.89 -4.29 -8.83
C GLU A 145 -14.94 -4.50 -7.72
N LYS A 146 -14.51 -4.91 -6.52
CA LYS A 146 -15.41 -5.07 -5.37
C LYS A 146 -16.01 -3.72 -4.95
N GLU A 147 -15.17 -2.68 -4.84
CA GLU A 147 -15.65 -1.34 -4.47
C GLU A 147 -16.67 -0.79 -5.48
N LYS A 148 -16.45 -1.02 -6.78
CA LYS A 148 -17.40 -0.58 -7.83
C LYS A 148 -18.74 -1.30 -7.78
N LYS A 149 -18.78 -2.56 -7.31
CA LYS A 149 -20.02 -3.31 -7.10
C LYS A 149 -20.77 -2.82 -5.86
N GLU A 150 -20.06 -2.53 -4.78
CA GLU A 150 -20.65 -2.03 -3.53
C GLU A 150 -21.20 -0.60 -3.63
N GLN A 151 -20.68 0.24 -4.54
CA GLN A 151 -21.19 1.59 -4.80
C GLN A 151 -22.28 1.65 -5.90
N GLY A 152 -22.55 0.54 -6.58
CA GLY A 152 -23.53 0.42 -7.66
C GLY A 152 -24.85 -0.24 -7.27
N GLU A 153 -25.00 -0.65 -6.00
CA GLU A 153 -26.25 -1.08 -5.35
C GLU A 153 -26.77 0.02 -4.40
#